data_AF-C2KLG4-F1
#
_entry.id   AF-C2KLG4-F1
#
_cell.length_a   1.000
_cell.length_b   1.000
_cell.length_c   1.000
_cell.angle_alpha   90.00
_cell.angle_beta   90.00
_cell.angle_gamma   90.00
#
_symmetry.space_group_name_H-M   'P 1'
#
loop_
_entity.id
_entity.type
_entity.pdbx_description
1 polymer ?
#
loop_
_entity_poly.entity_id
_entity_poly.type
_entity_poly.pdbx_seq_one_letter_code
_entity_poly.pdbx_strand_id
1 'polypeptide(L)'
;MLFCAKRYLNSYDTVSSKKRKELIMEIDQLLDNAVAEEASDIYILPNDDRFTIKFHAGGSIVTQEYLDNKAAEKMISAIKYRAKMNISER
;
A
#
# COMPACT_ATOMS: atom_id res chain seq x y z
N MET A 1 -13.20 25.39 1.07
CA MET A 1 -11.83 24.95 0.73
C MET A 1 -11.93 23.53 0.15
N LEU A 2 -12.27 23.39 -1.14
CA LEU A 2 -12.79 22.13 -1.72
C LEU A 2 -12.07 21.77 -3.05
N PHE A 3 -10.75 21.94 -3.09
CA PHE A 3 -9.97 21.85 -4.34
C PHE A 3 -8.96 20.70 -4.44
N CYS A 4 -8.70 19.92 -3.38
CA CYS A 4 -7.58 18.98 -3.40
C CYS A 4 -7.89 17.58 -3.98
N ALA A 5 -9.14 17.12 -3.97
CA ALA A 5 -9.46 15.75 -4.39
C ALA A 5 -9.47 15.55 -5.93
N LYS A 6 -9.72 16.60 -6.72
CA LYS A 6 -9.91 16.46 -8.18
C LYS A 6 -8.60 16.25 -8.96
N ARG A 7 -7.43 16.46 -8.33
CA ARG A 7 -6.12 16.38 -9.00
C ARG A 7 -5.47 14.99 -8.94
N TYR A 8 -6.00 14.07 -8.13
CA TYR A 8 -5.48 12.70 -8.00
C TYR A 8 -6.01 11.72 -9.06
N LEU A 9 -7.06 12.09 -9.81
CA LEU A 9 -7.67 11.24 -10.84
C LEU A 9 -7.06 11.42 -12.24
N ASN A 10 -6.09 12.32 -12.44
CA ASN A 10 -5.66 12.77 -13.77
C ASN A 10 -4.27 12.28 -14.20
N SER A 11 -3.82 11.12 -13.71
CA SER A 11 -2.62 10.44 -14.23
C SER A 11 -2.89 8.99 -14.64
N TYR A 12 -4.16 8.63 -14.82
CA TYR A 12 -4.61 7.28 -15.15
C TYR A 12 -4.67 6.97 -16.65
N ASP A 13 -4.24 7.87 -17.53
CA ASP A 13 -4.23 7.58 -18.95
C ASP A 13 -2.88 7.87 -19.60
N THR A 14 -2.43 6.84 -20.32
CA THR A 14 -1.28 6.78 -21.23
C THR A 14 0.08 6.71 -20.52
N VAL A 15 0.68 5.51 -20.48
CA VAL A 15 2.02 5.23 -21.03
C VAL A 15 2.36 3.76 -20.74
N SER A 16 2.43 3.00 -21.83
CA SER A 16 3.38 1.89 -21.98
C SER A 16 3.20 0.71 -21.04
N SER A 17 2.12 -0.03 -21.35
CA SER A 17 2.05 -1.49 -21.35
C SER A 17 3.41 -2.20 -21.19
N LYS A 18 3.47 -3.15 -20.24
CA LYS A 18 4.42 -4.28 -20.18
C LYS A 18 5.71 -4.17 -19.35
N LYS A 19 6.20 -3.00 -18.88
CA LYS A 19 7.51 -2.94 -18.15
C LYS A 19 7.53 -2.27 -16.77
N ARG A 20 6.39 -1.81 -16.25
CA ARG A 20 6.26 -1.24 -14.87
C ARG A 20 5.21 -1.94 -14.01
N LYS A 21 4.81 -3.16 -14.42
CA LYS A 21 3.84 -3.99 -13.69
C LYS A 21 4.47 -4.72 -12.48
N GLU A 22 5.77 -4.53 -12.26
CA GLU A 22 6.57 -5.28 -11.27
C GLU A 22 6.71 -4.61 -9.89
N LEU A 23 6.29 -3.36 -9.67
CA LEU A 23 6.64 -2.66 -8.42
C LEU A 23 5.52 -1.83 -7.78
N ILE A 24 4.28 -2.14 -8.12
CA ILE A 24 3.13 -1.68 -7.35
C ILE A 24 2.30 -2.93 -7.13
N MET A 25 2.50 -3.59 -5.99
CA MET A 25 1.51 -4.52 -5.50
C MET A 25 0.22 -3.70 -5.36
N GLU A 26 -0.76 -3.99 -6.21
CA GLU A 26 -2.08 -3.42 -6.05
C GLU A 26 -2.55 -3.84 -4.66
N ILE A 27 -3.10 -2.92 -3.87
CA ILE A 27 -3.53 -3.21 -2.48
C ILE A 27 -4.43 -4.44 -2.42
N ASP A 28 -5.20 -4.67 -3.49
CA ASP A 28 -6.06 -5.83 -3.65
C ASP A 28 -5.25 -7.14 -3.66
N GLN A 29 -4.11 -7.19 -4.37
CA GLN A 29 -3.20 -8.33 -4.33
C GLN A 29 -2.56 -8.55 -2.95
N LEU A 30 -2.22 -7.47 -2.24
CA LEU A 30 -1.70 -7.56 -0.87
C LEU A 30 -2.73 -8.19 0.07
N LEU A 31 -4.00 -7.79 -0.07
CA LEU A 31 -5.11 -8.33 0.71
C LEU A 31 -5.40 -9.79 0.33
N ASP A 32 -5.38 -10.12 -0.96
CA ASP A 32 -5.55 -11.50 -1.44
C ASP A 32 -4.47 -12.42 -0.87
N ASN A 33 -3.22 -11.96 -0.85
CA ASN A 33 -2.10 -12.69 -0.23
C ASN A 33 -2.30 -12.86 1.28
N ALA A 34 -2.76 -11.82 1.97
CA ALA A 34 -3.04 -11.89 3.40
C ALA A 34 -4.17 -12.88 3.72
N VAL A 35 -5.22 -12.93 2.89
CA VAL A 35 -6.31 -13.90 3.03
C VAL A 35 -5.84 -15.32 2.74
N ALA A 36 -5.01 -15.51 1.70
CA ALA A 36 -4.46 -16.82 1.35
C ALA A 36 -3.56 -17.40 2.44
N GLU A 37 -2.80 -16.54 3.13
CA GLU A 37 -1.93 -16.90 4.26
C GLU A 37 -2.69 -16.95 5.61
N GLU A 38 -4.01 -16.78 5.61
CA GLU A 38 -4.86 -16.71 6.81
C GLU A 38 -4.34 -15.69 7.84
N ALA A 39 -3.82 -14.56 7.35
CA ALA A 39 -3.27 -13.51 8.20
C ALA A 39 -4.39 -12.79 8.96
N SER A 40 -4.23 -12.67 10.28
CA SER A 40 -5.11 -11.87 11.13
C SER A 40 -4.81 -10.38 11.02
N ASP A 41 -3.54 -10.03 10.86
CA ASP A 41 -3.08 -8.64 10.85
C ASP A 41 -2.02 -8.40 9.77
N ILE A 42 -2.08 -7.22 9.16
CA ILE A 42 -1.07 -6.72 8.23
C ILE A 42 -0.38 -5.51 8.88
N TYR A 43 0.92 -5.63 9.12
CA TYR A 43 1.75 -4.54 9.61
C TYR A 43 2.48 -3.87 8.46
N ILE A 44 2.36 -2.54 8.39
CA ILE A 44 3.16 -1.69 7.49
C ILE A 44 4.03 -0.81 8.39
N LEU A 45 5.30 -1.16 8.52
CA LEU A 45 6.21 -0.55 9.51
C LEU A 45 7.30 0.26 8.81
N PRO A 46 7.54 1.52 9.22
CA PRO A 46 8.72 2.25 8.79
C PRO A 46 9.97 1.58 9.36
N ASN A 47 11.00 1.44 8.53
CA ASN A 47 12.36 1.06 8.86
C ASN A 47 13.25 2.14 8.27
N ASP A 48 14.43 2.40 8.84
CA ASP A 48 15.24 3.61 8.60
C ASP A 48 15.17 4.17 7.16
N ASP A 49 15.40 3.32 6.14
CA ASP A 49 15.40 3.71 4.73
C ASP A 49 14.22 3.16 3.89
N ARG A 50 13.34 2.35 4.48
CA ARG A 50 12.28 1.60 3.75
C ARG A 50 11.17 1.12 4.66
N PHE A 51 10.00 0.87 4.10
CA PHE A 51 8.92 0.20 4.82
C PHE A 51 9.04 -1.32 4.74
N THR A 52 8.58 -2.00 5.78
CA THR A 52 8.50 -3.46 5.84
C THR A 52 7.04 -3.86 6.01
N ILE A 53 6.57 -4.78 5.17
CA ILE A 53 5.26 -5.42 5.31
C ILE A 53 5.44 -6.76 6.03
N LYS A 54 4.67 -6.95 7.09
CA LYS A 54 4.64 -8.22 7.83
C LYS A 54 3.21 -8.71 7.99
N PHE A 55 3.01 -10.01 7.88
CA PHE A 55 1.75 -10.66 8.17
C PHE A 55 1.84 -11.37 9.52
N HIS A 56 0.78 -11.26 10.30
CA HIS A 56 0.56 -12.07 11.47
C HIS A 56 -0.38 -13.21 11.10
N ALA A 57 0.12 -14.43 11.06
CA ALA A 57 -0.66 -15.63 10.72
C ALA A 57 -0.28 -16.76 11.67
N GLY A 58 -1.27 -17.51 12.17
CA GLY A 58 -1.03 -18.69 13.02
C GLY A 58 -0.16 -18.43 14.28
N GLY A 59 -0.18 -17.22 14.83
CA GLY A 59 0.61 -16.84 16.01
C GLY A 59 2.08 -16.46 15.72
N SER A 60 2.45 -16.33 14.44
CA SER A 60 3.81 -15.93 14.02
C SER A 60 3.76 -14.70 13.12
N ILE A 61 4.78 -13.84 13.24
CA ILE A 61 4.94 -12.66 12.39
C ILE A 61 5.99 -12.98 11.32
N VAL A 62 5.57 -12.97 10.06
CA VAL A 62 6.43 -13.24 8.90
C VAL A 62 6.60 -11.97 8.08
N THR A 63 7.85 -11.61 7.78
CA THR A 63 8.15 -10.48 6.88
C THR A 63 7.96 -10.95 5.44
N GLN A 64 7.08 -10.26 4.71
CA GLN A 64 6.79 -10.61 3.32
C GLN A 64 7.63 -9.77 2.37
N GLU A 65 7.60 -8.45 2.54
CA GLU A 65 8.19 -7.55 1.55
C GLU A 65 8.76 -6.27 2.13
N TYR A 66 9.64 -5.65 1.35
CA TYR A 66 10.16 -4.32 1.58
C TYR A 66 9.61 -3.36 0.53
N LEU A 67 9.14 -2.20 0.97
CA LEU A 67 8.64 -1.13 0.12
C LEU A 67 9.55 0.08 0.25
N ASP A 68 9.84 0.73 -0.88
CA ASP A 68 10.47 2.04 -0.83
C ASP A 68 9.51 3.07 -0.19
N ASN A 69 10.09 4.14 0.39
CA ASN A 69 9.31 5.16 1.09
C ASN A 69 8.24 5.81 0.21
N LYS A 70 8.51 6.01 -1.08
CA LYS A 70 7.58 6.71 -2.00
C LYS A 70 6.39 5.82 -2.38
N ALA A 71 6.61 4.53 -2.54
CA ALA A 71 5.60 3.51 -2.78
C ALA A 71 4.77 3.30 -1.51
N ALA A 72 5.41 3.25 -0.35
CA ALA A 72 4.74 3.13 0.95
C ALA A 72 3.83 4.33 1.24
N GLU A 73 4.29 5.57 1.04
CA GLU A 73 3.47 6.78 1.23
C GLU A 73 2.21 6.74 0.36
N LYS A 74 2.34 6.29 -0.91
CA LYS A 74 1.20 6.13 -1.82
C LYS A 74 0.24 5.05 -1.33
N MET A 75 0.77 3.90 -0.91
CA MET A 75 -0.02 2.79 -0.38
C MET A 75 -0.79 3.21 0.88
N ILE A 76 -0.12 3.84 1.84
CA ILE A 76 -0.71 4.34 3.08
C ILE A 76 -1.80 5.37 2.77
N SER A 77 -1.56 6.30 1.84
CA SER A 77 -2.57 7.28 1.44
C SER A 77 -3.81 6.63 0.83
N ALA A 78 -3.63 5.60 0.00
CA ALA A 78 -4.73 4.84 -0.59
C ALA A 78 -5.51 4.02 0.46
N ILE A 79 -4.82 3.41 1.44
CA ILE A 79 -5.45 2.72 2.58
C ILE A 79 -6.26 3.72 3.41
N LYS A 80 -5.66 4.86 3.80
CA LYS A 80 -6.35 5.94 4.55
C LYS A 80 -7.61 6.40 3.81
N TYR A 81 -7.53 6.57 2.49
CA TYR A 81 -8.69 6.92 1.66
C TYR A 81 -9.80 5.85 1.70
N ARG A 82 -9.46 4.57 1.48
CA ARG A 82 -10.42 3.44 1.52
C ARG A 82 -11.07 3.29 2.90
N ALA A 83 -10.31 3.52 3.96
CA ALA A 83 -10.77 3.48 5.35
C ALA A 83 -11.52 4.74 5.80
N LYS A 84 -11.69 5.75 4.92
CA LYS A 84 -12.29 7.07 5.24
C LYS A 84 -11.58 7.79 6.40
N MET A 85 -10.28 7.56 6.53
CA MET A 85 -9.41 8.23 7.50
C MET A 85 -8.90 9.56 6.95
N ASN A 86 -8.42 10.43 7.85
CA ASN A 86 -7.79 11.67 7.45
C ASN A 86 -6.45 11.39 6.74
N ILE A 87 -6.30 11.91 5.52
CA ILE A 87 -5.11 11.71 4.69
C ILE A 87 -4.00 12.71 5.03
N SER A 88 -4.37 13.90 5.54
CA SER A 88 -3.41 14.98 5.80
C SER A 88 -2.60 14.81 7.08
N GLU A 89 -2.99 13.85 7.91
CA GLU A 89 -2.36 13.56 9.20
C GLU A 89 -1.18 12.61 8.98
N ARG A 90 0.02 13.06 9.36
CA ARG A 90 1.29 12.35 9.14
C ARG A 90 1.64 11.49 10.33
#